data_AF-A0A961DGW6-F1
#
_entry.id   AF-A0A961DGW6-F1
#
_cell.length_a   1.000
_cell.length_b   1.000
_cell.length_c   1.000
_cell.angle_alpha   90.00
_cell.angle_beta   90.00
_cell.angle_gamma   90.00
#
_symmetry.space_group_name_H-M   'P 1'
#
loop_
_entity.id
_entity.type
_entity.pdbx_description
1 polymer ?
#
loop_
_entity_poly.entity_id
_entity_poly.type
_entity_poly.pdbx_seq_one_letter_code
_entity_poly.pdbx_strand_id
1 'polypeptide(L)' 'MIMLMEHRDDRTDRVTLAAACPNCGERIVDKLIWTDDDTVRCETCGTEYVPFTKPTGGA' A
#
# COMPACT_ATOMS: atom_id res chain seq x y z
N MET A 1 19.40 -30.02 -2.07
CA MET A 1 18.50 -29.18 -2.87
C MET A 1 17.07 -29.63 -2.61
N ILE A 2 16.33 -28.88 -1.78
CA ILE A 2 14.87 -29.02 -1.68
C ILE A 2 14.36 -27.59 -1.58
N MET A 3 14.00 -27.02 -2.73
CA MET A 3 13.23 -25.79 -2.85
C MET A 3 11.80 -26.12 -2.44
N LEU A 4 11.20 -25.35 -1.53
CA LEU A 4 9.77 -25.08 -1.35
C LEU A 4 9.48 -24.81 0.14
N MET A 5 9.46 -23.53 0.52
CA MET A 5 8.46 -22.91 1.43
C MET A 5 8.78 -21.44 1.79
N GLU A 6 9.43 -20.65 0.92
CA GLU A 6 9.60 -19.19 1.12
C GLU A 6 8.60 -18.35 0.31
N HIS A 7 7.30 -18.62 0.44
CA HIS A 7 6.28 -17.63 0.08
C HIS A 7 4.96 -17.92 0.81
N ARG A 8 4.93 -17.59 2.10
CA ARG A 8 3.68 -17.44 2.84
C ARG A 8 3.59 -16.01 3.36
N ASP A 9 3.44 -15.03 2.46
CA ASP A 9 2.51 -13.90 2.63
C ASP A 9 2.46 -12.97 1.39
N ASP A 10 1.91 -13.43 0.26
CA ASP A 10 1.62 -12.58 -0.93
C ASP A 10 0.29 -11.80 -0.79
N ARG A 11 -0.33 -11.81 0.40
CA ARG A 11 -1.72 -11.33 0.60
C ARG A 11 -1.83 -10.05 1.42
N THR A 12 -0.72 -9.50 1.91
CA THR A 12 -0.71 -8.26 2.73
C THR A 12 -0.44 -7.00 1.92
N ASP A 13 -0.36 -7.06 0.59
CA ASP A 13 -0.22 -5.90 -0.29
C ASP A 13 -1.46 -4.99 -0.37
N ARG A 14 -2.38 -5.06 0.60
CA ARG A 14 -3.54 -4.18 0.69
C ARG A 14 -3.48 -3.30 1.93
N VAL A 15 -3.51 -2.00 1.72
CA VAL A 15 -3.63 -1.01 2.80
C VAL A 15 -5.05 -0.96 3.34
N THR A 16 -5.19 -0.42 4.56
CA THR A 16 -6.50 -0.20 5.18
C THR A 16 -7.28 0.88 4.44
N LEU A 17 -8.61 0.96 4.65
CA LEU A 17 -9.43 2.02 4.07
C LEU A 17 -8.98 3.43 4.49
N ALA A 18 -8.30 3.56 5.63
CA ALA A 18 -7.73 4.82 6.10
C ALA A 18 -6.50 5.27 5.31
N ALA A 19 -5.84 4.33 4.62
CA ALA A 19 -4.70 4.58 3.76
C ALA A 19 -5.02 4.38 2.26
N ALA A 20 -6.25 3.98 1.92
CA ALA A 20 -6.70 3.82 0.55
C ALA A 20 -6.91 5.17 -0.14
N CYS A 21 -6.85 5.19 -1.47
CA CYS A 21 -7.09 6.38 -2.26
C CYS A 21 -8.54 6.86 -2.08
N PRO A 22 -8.78 8.09 -1.60
CA PRO A 22 -10.12 8.61 -1.37
C PRO A 22 -10.91 8.87 -2.66
N ASN A 23 -10.23 8.96 -3.81
CA ASN A 23 -10.86 9.28 -5.09
C ASN A 23 -11.40 8.03 -5.81
N CYS A 24 -10.61 6.96 -5.90
CA CYS A 24 -10.97 5.74 -6.64
C CYS A 24 -11.14 4.49 -5.75
N GLY A 25 -10.78 4.58 -4.46
CA GLY A 25 -10.82 3.44 -3.54
C GLY A 25 -9.67 2.44 -3.70
N GLU A 26 -8.63 2.80 -4.47
CA GLU A 26 -7.44 1.97 -4.64
C GLU A 26 -6.78 1.71 -3.29
N ARG A 27 -6.52 0.44 -2.99
CA ARG A 27 -5.95 0.01 -1.71
C ARG A 27 -4.79 -0.96 -1.89
N ILE A 28 -4.32 -1.18 -3.11
CA ILE A 28 -3.17 -2.03 -3.39
C ILE A 28 -1.91 -1.19 -3.14
N VAL A 29 -1.06 -1.63 -2.20
CA VAL A 29 0.16 -0.90 -1.79
C VAL A 29 1.09 -0.65 -2.98
N ASP A 30 1.21 -1.62 -3.88
CA ASP A 30 2.02 -1.51 -5.10
C ASP A 30 1.54 -0.39 -6.05
N LYS A 31 0.25 -0.03 -5.98
CA LYS A 31 -0.35 1.07 -6.77
C LYS A 31 -0.37 2.41 -6.03
N LEU A 32 0.16 2.43 -4.81
CA LEU A 32 0.14 3.57 -3.90
C LEU A 32 1.59 4.02 -3.66
N ILE A 33 2.09 4.86 -4.57
CA ILE A 33 3.49 5.27 -4.61
C ILE A 33 3.71 6.40 -3.62
N TRP A 34 4.58 6.19 -2.64
CA TRP A 34 4.98 7.22 -1.69
C TRP A 34 5.92 8.20 -2.39
N THR A 35 5.44 9.41 -2.65
CA THR A 35 6.20 10.48 -3.32
C THR A 35 6.89 11.41 -2.34
N ASP A 36 6.41 11.45 -1.09
CA ASP A 36 6.98 12.21 0.03
C ASP A 36 6.87 11.38 1.31
N ASP A 37 7.39 11.89 2.44
CA ASP A 37 7.35 11.18 3.72
C ASP A 37 5.90 10.86 4.14
N ASP A 38 4.97 11.76 3.87
CA ASP A 38 3.55 11.64 4.23
C ASP A 38 2.57 11.66 3.05
N THR A 39 3.08 11.76 1.81
CA THR A 39 2.22 11.87 0.61
C THR A 39 2.30 10.61 -0.24
N VAL A 40 1.13 10.10 -0.61
CA VAL A 40 0.94 8.95 -1.49
C VAL A 40 0.27 9.40 -2.77
N ARG A 41 0.84 8.98 -3.90
CA ARG A 41 0.26 9.12 -5.22
C ARG A 41 -0.34 7.80 -5.68
N CYS A 42 -1.63 7.82 -5.98
CA CYS A 42 -2.29 6.68 -6.59
C CYS A 42 -1.91 6.56 -8.07
N GLU A 43 -1.34 5.42 -8.48
CA GLU A 43 -1.03 5.11 -9.89
C GLU A 43 -2.29 4.88 -10.72
N THR A 44 -3.39 4.45 -10.09
CA THR A 44 -4.64 4.13 -10.80
C THR A 44 -5.39 5.38 -11.28
N CYS A 45 -5.46 6.43 -10.45
CA CYS A 45 -6.20 7.66 -10.77
C CYS A 45 -5.32 8.92 -10.84
N GLY A 46 -4.07 8.85 -10.40
CA GLY A 46 -3.15 9.98 -10.33
C GLY A 46 -3.36 10.92 -9.13
N THR A 47 -4.33 10.64 -8.24
CA THR A 47 -4.57 11.48 -7.06
C THR A 47 -3.43 11.35 -6.05
N GLU A 48 -2.88 12.49 -5.66
CA GLU A 48 -1.98 12.64 -4.53
C GLU A 48 -2.79 12.92 -3.26
N TYR A 49 -2.55 12.16 -2.20
CA TYR A 49 -3.27 12.28 -0.94
C TYR A 49 -2.38 11.90 0.25
N VAL A 50 -2.75 12.38 1.43
CA VAL A 50 -2.07 12.05 2.69
C VAL A 50 -2.91 11.00 3.42
N PRO A 51 -2.45 9.75 3.56
CA PRO A 51 -3.17 8.72 4.30
C PRO A 51 -3.22 9.04 5.79
N PHE A 52 -4.33 8.73 6.46
CA PHE A 52 -4.50 9.05 7.89
C PHE A 52 -3.65 8.20 8.83
N THR A 53 -3.16 7.06 8.35
CA THR A 53 -2.26 6.18 9.10
C THR A 53 -1.19 5.70 8.12
N LYS A 54 0.09 5.92 8.44
CA LYS A 54 1.15 5.17 7.79
C LYS A 54 0.97 3.70 8.16
N PRO A 55 1.24 2.74 7.26
CA PRO A 55 1.35 1.34 7.65
C PRO A 55 2.56 1.26 8.58
N THR A 56 2.32 1.33 9.89
CA THR A 56 3.35 1.09 10.89
C THR A 56 3.73 -0.39 10.79
N GLY A 57 4.76 -0.67 10.00
CA GLY A 57 5.47 -1.94 10.03
C GLY A 57 5.85 -2.23 11.49
N GLY A 58 5.49 -3.44 11.94
CA GLY A 58 5.39 -3.82 13.34
C GLY A 58 6.60 -3.47 14.20
N ALA A 59 6.32 -3.04 15.42
CA ALA A 59 7.24 -3.04 16.55
C ALA A 59 7.34 -4.44 17.16
#